data_AF-A0A2X3H3W0-F1
#
_entry.id   AF-A0A2X3H3W0-F1
#
_cell.length_a   1.000
_cell.length_b   1.000
_cell.length_c   1.000
_cell.angle_alpha   90.00
_cell.angle_beta   90.00
_cell.angle_gamma   90.00
#
_symmetry.space_group_name_H-M   'P 1'
#
loop_
_entity.id
_entity.type
_entity.pdbx_description
1 polymer ?
#
loop_
_entity_poly.entity_id
_entity_poly.type
_entity_poly.pdbx_seq_one_letter_code
_entity_poly.pdbx_strand_id
1 'polypeptide(L)'
;MRLLAGRALRLSVALAGMLTAAGAFAHAHLQQQIPTAGAQLSASPQTLTLSFSEGIEPAFSGVTVTGPQQHAVATGKLTRSAG
;
A
#
# COMPACT_ATOMS: atom_id res chain seq x y z
N MET A 1 47.51 17.24 11.24
CA MET A 1 46.34 17.02 12.14
C MET A 1 45.03 17.61 11.64
N ARG A 2 44.94 18.86 11.13
CA ARG A 2 43.67 19.50 10.72
C ARG A 2 42.89 18.76 9.61
N LEU A 3 43.59 18.16 8.64
CA LEU A 3 42.96 17.40 7.53
C LEU A 3 42.37 16.05 7.98
N LEU A 4 42.98 15.41 8.98
CA LEU A 4 42.51 14.15 9.56
C LEU A 4 41.26 14.38 10.43
N ALA A 5 41.26 15.43 11.24
CA ALA A 5 40.09 15.81 12.05
C ALA A 5 38.87 16.19 11.18
N GLY A 6 39.09 16.90 10.07
CA GLY A 6 38.01 17.22 9.12
C GLY A 6 37.44 16.00 8.40
N ARG A 7 38.28 15.02 8.05
CA ARG A 7 37.83 13.74 7.45
C ARG A 7 37.06 12.88 8.45
N ALA A 8 37.53 12.81 9.70
CA ALA A 8 36.84 12.10 10.77
C ALA A 8 35.44 12.70 11.01
N LEU A 9 35.33 14.03 11.12
CA LEU A 9 34.04 14.70 11.29
C LEU A 9 33.06 14.41 10.15
N ARG A 10 33.53 14.44 8.89
CA ARG A 10 32.68 14.11 7.73
C ARG A 10 32.18 12.66 7.74
N LEU A 11 33.04 11.71 8.10
CA LEU A 11 32.65 10.31 8.23
C LEU A 11 31.64 10.10 9.37
N SER A 12 31.84 10.76 10.51
CA SER A 12 30.91 10.72 11.63
C SER A 12 29.54 11.29 11.26
N VAL A 13 29.49 12.42 10.54
CA VAL A 13 28.24 13.01 10.05
C VAL A 13 27.55 12.11 9.03
N ALA A 14 28.29 11.53 8.09
CA ALA A 14 27.74 10.59 7.11
C ALA A 14 27.17 9.33 7.78
N LEU A 15 27.87 8.76 8.76
CA LEU A 15 27.42 7.60 9.51
C LEU A 15 26.18 7.90 10.36
N ALA A 16 26.14 9.07 11.01
CA ALA A 16 24.96 9.55 11.73
C ALA A 16 23.74 9.71 10.80
N GLY A 17 23.95 10.24 9.59
CA GLY A 17 22.88 10.35 8.59
C GLY A 17 22.31 9.00 8.17
N MET A 18 23.15 7.99 7.94
CA MET A 18 22.71 6.64 7.58
C MET A 18 21.89 5.97 8.70
N LEU A 19 22.23 6.23 9.97
CA LEU A 19 21.48 5.71 11.12
C LEU A 19 20.07 6.33 11.24
N THR A 20 19.83 7.48 10.63
CA THR A 20 18.52 8.17 10.63
C THR A 20 17.67 7.91 9.38
N ALA A 21 18.17 7.13 8.42
CA ALA A 21 17.42 6.79 7.22
C ALA A 21 16.26 5.84 7.58
N ALA A 22 15.05 6.39 7.68
CA ALA A 22 13.84 5.59 7.87
C ALA A 22 13.57 4.74 6.62
N GLY A 23 13.24 3.46 6.82
CA GLY A 23 12.72 2.63 5.74
C GLY A 23 11.34 3.13 5.31
N ALA A 24 11.19 3.46 4.02
CA ALA A 24 9.88 3.70 3.44
C ALA A 24 9.25 2.34 3.08
N PHE A 25 8.28 1.88 3.87
CA PHE A 25 7.42 0.76 3.47
C PHE A 25 6.44 1.28 2.42
N ALA A 26 6.82 1.16 1.15
CA ALA A 26 6.04 1.68 0.02
C ALA A 26 5.08 0.65 -0.59
N HIS A 27 5.03 -0.58 -0.06
CA HIS A 27 4.16 -1.63 -0.59
C HIS A 27 2.80 -1.58 0.08
N ALA A 28 1.75 -1.35 -0.71
CA ALA A 28 0.36 -1.35 -0.26
C ALA A 28 -0.11 -2.74 0.19
N HIS A 29 -0.17 -2.97 1.50
CA HIS A 29 -0.72 -4.21 2.06
C HIS A 29 -2.21 -4.06 2.36
N LEU A 30 -3.01 -5.08 2.00
CA LEU A 30 -4.43 -5.12 2.34
C LEU A 30 -4.58 -5.30 3.86
N GLN A 31 -5.22 -4.34 4.51
CA GLN A 31 -5.50 -4.35 5.94
C GLN A 31 -6.92 -4.83 6.24
N GLN A 32 -7.89 -4.38 5.44
CA GLN A 32 -9.30 -4.71 5.63
C GLN A 32 -10.02 -4.85 4.30
N GLN A 33 -11.05 -5.69 4.29
CA GLN A 33 -11.96 -5.84 3.17
C GLN A 33 -13.39 -5.97 3.66
N ILE A 34 -14.31 -5.31 2.96
CA ILE A 34 -15.74 -5.39 3.19
C ILE A 34 -16.39 -5.74 1.84
N PRO A 35 -17.15 -6.84 1.75
CA PRO A 35 -17.36 -7.88 2.77
C PRO A 35 -16.06 -8.59 3.21
N THR A 36 -16.07 -9.15 4.42
CA THR A 36 -14.93 -9.92 4.93
C THR A 36 -14.72 -11.18 4.09
N ALA A 37 -13.48 -11.66 4.03
CA ALA A 37 -13.15 -12.88 3.30
C ALA A 37 -13.98 -14.06 3.86
N GLY A 38 -14.63 -14.81 2.97
CA GLY A 38 -15.49 -15.94 3.35
C GLY A 38 -16.87 -15.56 3.89
N ALA A 39 -17.25 -14.27 3.89
CA ALA A 39 -18.60 -13.86 4.29
C ALA A 39 -19.66 -14.49 3.38
N GLN A 40 -20.70 -15.05 4.01
CA GLN A 40 -21.91 -15.49 3.34
C GLN A 40 -22.96 -14.39 3.44
N LEU A 41 -23.38 -13.88 2.29
CA LEU A 41 -24.35 -12.79 2.22
C LEU A 41 -25.67 -13.32 1.66
N SER A 42 -26.78 -12.88 2.24
CA SER A 42 -28.11 -13.21 1.72
C SER A 42 -28.43 -12.53 0.39
N ALA A 43 -27.68 -11.48 0.04
CA ALA A 43 -27.80 -10.74 -1.20
C ALA A 43 -26.43 -10.28 -1.71
N SER A 44 -26.32 -10.02 -3.02
CA SER A 44 -25.09 -9.51 -3.62
C SER A 44 -24.78 -8.09 -3.13
N PRO A 45 -23.53 -7.78 -2.72
CA PRO A 45 -23.14 -6.44 -2.33
C PRO A 45 -23.05 -5.52 -3.56
N GLN A 46 -23.44 -4.25 -3.39
CA GLN A 46 -23.29 -3.25 -4.45
C GLN A 46 -21.85 -2.72 -4.57
N THR A 47 -21.01 -2.94 -3.55
CA THR A 47 -19.66 -2.40 -3.49
C THR A 47 -18.74 -3.36 -2.74
N LEU A 48 -17.49 -3.44 -3.18
CA LEU A 48 -16.39 -4.05 -2.45
C LEU A 48 -15.45 -2.94 -2.00
N THR A 49 -15.12 -2.89 -0.72
CA THR A 49 -14.19 -1.90 -0.16
C THR A 49 -12.93 -2.62 0.29
N LEU A 50 -11.77 -2.17 -0.21
CA LEU A 50 -10.45 -2.69 0.15
C LEU A 50 -9.63 -1.55 0.76
N SER A 51 -9.21 -1.71 2.02
CA SER A 51 -8.40 -0.73 2.74
C SER A 51 -6.96 -1.21 2.80
N PHE A 52 -6.02 -0.37 2.37
CA PHE A 52 -4.59 -0.68 2.33
C PHE A 52 -3.81 0.12 3.37
N SER A 53 -2.58 -0.28 3.70
CA SER A 53 -1.67 0.45 4.60
C SER A 53 -1.12 1.74 3.99
N GLU A 54 -1.17 1.87 2.67
CA GLU A 54 -0.66 3.00 1.91
C GLU A 54 -1.72 3.48 0.91
N GLY A 55 -1.54 4.70 0.40
CA GLY A 55 -2.42 5.25 -0.62
C GLY A 55 -2.33 4.47 -1.93
N ILE A 56 -3.49 4.10 -2.47
CA ILE A 56 -3.62 3.51 -3.81
C ILE A 56 -3.98 4.61 -4.81
N GLU A 57 -3.34 4.58 -5.99
CA GLU A 57 -3.71 5.42 -7.13
C GLU A 57 -4.69 4.64 -8.04
N PRO A 58 -6.00 4.98 -8.05
CA PRO A 58 -7.01 4.17 -8.74
C PRO A 58 -6.81 4.10 -10.26
N ALA A 59 -6.22 5.13 -10.87
CA ALA A 59 -5.98 5.16 -12.31
C ALA A 59 -4.96 4.11 -12.79
N PHE A 60 -4.09 3.63 -11.88
CA PHE A 60 -3.06 2.62 -12.16
C PHE A 60 -3.31 1.30 -11.45
N SER A 61 -4.51 1.12 -10.88
CA SER A 61 -4.88 -0.07 -10.10
C SER A 61 -6.05 -0.80 -10.75
N GLY A 62 -6.20 -2.09 -10.41
CA GLY A 62 -7.26 -2.93 -10.96
C GLY A 62 -7.77 -3.95 -9.95
N VAL A 63 -9.03 -4.34 -10.10
CA VAL A 63 -9.66 -5.43 -9.33
C VAL A 63 -10.44 -6.29 -10.31
N THR A 64 -10.25 -7.60 -10.21
CA THR A 64 -11.02 -8.60 -10.96
C THR A 64 -11.94 -9.32 -10.00
N VAL A 65 -13.23 -9.40 -10.35
CA VAL A 65 -14.21 -10.20 -9.61
C VAL A 65 -14.54 -11.42 -10.44
N THR A 66 -14.33 -12.60 -9.86
CA THR A 66 -14.59 -13.89 -10.50
C THR A 66 -15.75 -14.57 -9.79
N GLY A 67 -16.80 -14.87 -10.54
CA GLY A 67 -17.97 -15.59 -10.08
C GLY A 67 -17.83 -17.12 -10.22
N PRO A 68 -18.94 -17.84 -10.03
CA PRO A 68 -19.02 -19.28 -10.28
C PRO A 68 -18.50 -19.65 -11.68
N GLN A 69 -17.92 -20.86 -11.80
CA GLN A 69 -17.36 -21.37 -13.05
C GLN A 69 -16.32 -20.45 -13.72
N GLN A 70 -15.61 -19.62 -12.94
CA GLN A 70 -14.58 -18.69 -13.43
C GLN A 70 -15.12 -17.56 -14.34
N HIS A 71 -16.42 -17.29 -14.32
CA HIS A 71 -16.98 -16.18 -15.07
C HIS A 71 -16.56 -14.83 -14.48
N ALA A 72 -15.98 -13.97 -15.32
CA ALA A 72 -15.68 -12.59 -14.93
C ALA A 72 -16.98 -11.81 -14.68
N VAL A 73 -17.02 -11.06 -13.58
CA VAL A 73 -18.10 -10.15 -13.23
C VAL A 73 -17.65 -8.73 -13.55
N ALA A 74 -18.47 -8.00 -14.32
CA ALA A 74 -18.17 -6.62 -14.67
C ALA A 74 -18.14 -5.73 -13.42
N THR A 75 -17.12 -4.90 -13.31
CA THR A 75 -16.94 -3.94 -12.22
C THR A 75 -17.11 -2.51 -12.72
N GLY A 76 -17.55 -1.63 -11.83
CA GLY A 76 -17.56 -0.19 -12.08
C GLY A 76 -16.15 0.41 -12.00
N LYS A 77 -16.05 1.71 -12.31
CA LYS A 77 -14.79 2.46 -12.13
C LYS A 77 -14.35 2.39 -10.67
N LEU A 78 -13.07 2.08 -10.43
CA LEU A 78 -12.49 2.17 -9.09
C LEU A 78 -12.57 3.61 -8.59
N THR A 79 -13.05 3.75 -7.36
CA THR A 79 -13.10 5.03 -6.66
C THR A 79 -12.34 4.92 -5.35
N ARG A 80 -11.63 5.99 -4.98
CA ARG A 80 -11.04 6.12 -3.66
C ARG A 80 -12.10 6.75 -2.76
N SER A 81 -12.37 6.15 -1.60
CA SER A 81 -13.16 6.83 -0.57
C SER A 81 -12.48 8.15 -0.25
N ALA A 82 -13.23 9.26 -0.20
CA ALA A 82 -12.70 10.49 0.33
C ALA A 82 -12.20 10.20 1.75
N GLY A 83 -10.93 10.52 2.01
CA GLY A 83 -10.34 10.45 3.34
C GLY A 83 -10.77 11.65 4.17
#